data_AF-A0A1C6QTK9-F1
#
_entry.id   AF-A0A1C6QTK9-F1
#
_cell.length_a   1.000
_cell.length_b   1.000
_cell.length_c   1.000
_cell.angle_alpha   90.00
_cell.angle_beta   90.00
_cell.angle_gamma   90.00
#
_symmetry.space_group_name_H-M   'P 1'
#
loop_
_entity.id
_entity.type
_entity.pdbx_description
1 polymer ?
#
loop_
_entity_poly.entity_id
_entity_poly.type
_entity_poly.pdbx_seq_one_letter_code
_entity_poly.pdbx_strand_id
1 'polypeptide(L)'
;MMPVIEAERVTAGQLASNLEVFGGPEPGDSTVRVAVRVSAHLSFADLLGLLTFEGELTWGELGDDAVVRESLQYAVLNTTLDTMESYSRRAMAALRGEPKPGDAGDPNIVRFVRAVAVAVTRAFGVAEPEGSRRLCGGPVGQVLEALSMADCETW
;
A
#
# COMPACT_ATOMS: atom_id res chain seq x y z
N MET A 1 28.69 -19.73 -47.04
CA MET A 1 29.64 -19.41 -45.96
C MET A 1 29.18 -18.09 -45.35
N MET A 2 28.63 -18.08 -44.13
CA MET A 2 28.14 -16.89 -43.43
C MET A 2 28.98 -16.67 -42.17
N PRO A 3 29.30 -15.42 -41.78
CA PRO A 3 30.07 -15.18 -40.57
C PRO A 3 29.19 -15.38 -39.33
N VAL A 4 29.73 -16.11 -38.35
CA VAL A 4 29.19 -16.23 -37.01
C VAL A 4 29.58 -14.97 -36.24
N ILE A 5 28.59 -14.24 -35.72
CA ILE A 5 28.84 -13.16 -34.77
C ILE A 5 28.91 -13.81 -33.39
N GLU A 6 30.12 -14.09 -32.92
CA GLU A 6 30.37 -14.46 -31.52
C GLU A 6 30.26 -13.19 -30.68
N ALA A 7 29.06 -12.91 -30.16
CA ALA A 7 28.89 -11.88 -29.15
C ALA A 7 29.52 -12.39 -27.84
N GLU A 8 30.58 -11.70 -27.42
CA GLU A 8 31.29 -11.90 -26.16
C GLU A 8 30.28 -11.93 -25.01
N ARG A 9 30.26 -13.05 -24.26
CA ARG A 9 29.41 -13.17 -23.06
C ARG A 9 29.94 -12.20 -22.01
N VAL A 10 29.33 -11.02 -21.92
CA VAL A 10 29.47 -10.14 -20.77
C VAL A 10 28.86 -10.89 -19.58
N THR A 11 29.71 -11.54 -18.79
CA THR A 11 29.38 -11.97 -17.43
C THR A 11 29.15 -10.72 -16.61
N ALA A 12 27.92 -10.19 -16.67
CA ALA A 12 27.48 -9.11 -15.80
C ALA A 12 27.62 -9.60 -14.36
N GLY A 13 28.68 -9.11 -13.71
CA GLY A 13 28.95 -9.36 -12.31
C GLY A 13 27.74 -8.96 -11.48
N GLN A 14 27.23 -9.93 -10.74
CA GLN A 14 26.67 -9.75 -9.41
C GLN A 14 25.51 -8.73 -9.31
N LEU A 15 24.38 -9.05 -9.95
CA LEU A 15 23.04 -8.57 -9.59
C LEU A 15 22.54 -9.12 -8.23
N ALA A 16 23.46 -9.51 -7.34
CA ALA A 16 23.16 -10.34 -6.17
C ALA A 16 22.81 -9.56 -4.89
N SER A 17 22.99 -8.24 -4.85
CA SER A 17 22.92 -7.49 -3.60
C SER A 17 21.52 -6.99 -3.19
N ASN A 18 20.47 -7.29 -3.96
CA ASN A 18 19.11 -6.86 -3.65
C ASN A 18 18.05 -7.90 -4.09
N LEU A 19 18.33 -9.20 -3.93
CA LEU A 19 17.40 -10.26 -4.29
C LEU A 19 16.55 -10.67 -3.09
N GLU A 20 15.37 -10.08 -2.95
CA GLU A 20 14.24 -10.80 -2.36
C GLU A 20 13.43 -11.35 -3.53
N VAL A 21 13.58 -12.66 -3.76
CA VAL A 21 12.88 -13.39 -4.81
C VAL A 21 11.54 -13.82 -4.21
N PHE A 22 10.45 -13.18 -4.61
CA PHE A 22 9.13 -13.74 -4.38
C PHE A 22 8.93 -14.90 -5.36
N GLY A 23 8.78 -16.12 -4.82
CA GLY A 23 8.64 -17.36 -5.59
C GLY A 23 9.98 -17.84 -6.16
N GLY A 24 10.61 -18.80 -5.48
CA GLY A 24 11.76 -19.53 -6.04
C GLY A 24 11.37 -20.29 -7.32
N PRO A 25 12.34 -20.66 -8.17
CA PRO A 25 12.06 -21.45 -9.36
C PRO A 25 11.34 -22.76 -8.98
N GLU A 26 10.22 -23.03 -9.66
CA GLU A 26 9.43 -24.24 -9.44
C GLU A 26 10.27 -25.46 -9.87
N PRO A 27 10.42 -26.49 -9.02
CA PRO A 27 11.29 -27.63 -9.33
C PRO A 27 10.77 -28.37 -10.57
N GLY A 28 11.53 -28.32 -11.66
CA GLY A 28 11.21 -28.96 -12.94
C GLY A 28 10.90 -27.99 -14.08
N ASP A 29 10.78 -26.69 -13.80
CA ASP A 29 10.62 -25.67 -14.83
C ASP A 29 11.99 -25.21 -15.36
N SER A 30 12.28 -25.51 -16.62
CA SER A 30 13.53 -25.12 -17.30
C SER A 30 13.47 -23.71 -17.90
N THR A 31 12.35 -22.99 -17.74
CA THR A 31 12.22 -21.63 -18.23
C THR A 31 13.10 -20.67 -17.45
N VAL A 32 13.94 -19.91 -18.16
CA VAL A 32 14.72 -18.83 -17.59
C VAL A 32 13.77 -17.66 -17.31
N ARG A 33 13.46 -17.43 -16.03
CA ARG A 33 12.65 -16.29 -15.58
C ARG A 33 13.55 -15.16 -15.09
N VAL A 34 13.20 -13.93 -15.45
CA VAL A 34 13.89 -12.72 -15.00
C VAL A 34 12.96 -11.95 -14.07
N ALA A 35 13.39 -11.72 -12.84
CA ALA A 35 12.70 -10.83 -11.92
C ALA A 35 13.06 -9.37 -12.24
N VAL A 36 12.05 -8.54 -12.48
CA VAL A 36 12.22 -7.10 -12.74
C VAL A 36 11.69 -6.33 -11.54
N ARG A 37 12.54 -5.51 -10.92
CA ARG A 37 12.11 -4.57 -9.87
C ARG A 37 11.55 -3.32 -10.52
N VAL A 38 10.25 -3.08 -10.34
CA VAL A 38 9.59 -1.84 -10.73
C VAL A 38 9.37 -1.00 -9.49
N SER A 39 9.99 0.17 -9.44
CA SER A 39 9.76 1.14 -8.36
C SER A 39 8.52 1.97 -8.68
N ALA A 40 7.48 1.86 -7.86
CA ALA A 40 6.30 2.71 -7.93
C ALA A 40 6.33 3.73 -6.79
N HIS A 41 6.09 5.00 -7.11
CA HIS A 41 5.90 6.06 -6.13
C HIS A 41 4.40 6.25 -5.92
N LEU A 42 3.93 5.92 -4.73
CA LEU A 42 2.52 6.04 -4.36
C LEU A 42 2.33 7.24 -3.43
N SER A 43 1.32 8.06 -3.71
CA SER A 43 0.92 9.14 -2.82
C SER A 43 0.12 8.60 -1.63
N PHE A 44 -0.09 9.43 -0.61
CA PHE A 44 -0.99 9.09 0.50
C PHE A 44 -2.39 8.67 0.01
N ALA A 45 -2.92 9.35 -1.01
CA ALA A 45 -4.23 9.05 -1.56
C ALA A 45 -4.26 7.66 -2.24
N ASP A 46 -3.17 7.28 -2.92
CA ASP A 46 -3.05 5.97 -3.57
C ASP A 46 -2.97 4.85 -2.55
N LEU A 47 -2.14 5.01 -1.52
CA LEU A 47 -2.05 4.06 -0.42
C LEU A 47 -3.39 3.88 0.27
N LEU A 48 -4.08 4.99 0.57
CA LEU A 48 -5.37 4.98 1.22
C LEU A 48 -6.43 4.28 0.33
N GLY A 49 -6.47 4.60 -0.95
CA GLY A 49 -7.39 4.01 -1.92
C GLY A 49 -7.19 2.51 -2.05
N LEU A 50 -5.96 2.09 -2.31
CA LEU A 50 -5.59 0.68 -2.47
C LEU A 50 -5.91 -0.13 -1.22
N LEU A 51 -5.48 0.32 -0.04
CA LEU A 51 -5.68 -0.43 1.19
C LEU A 51 -7.15 -0.47 1.64
N THR A 52 -7.94 0.54 1.28
CA THR A 52 -9.38 0.56 1.61
C THR A 52 -10.19 -0.40 0.75
N PHE A 53 -9.89 -0.47 -0.56
CA PHE A 53 -10.77 -1.15 -1.53
C PHE A 53 -10.20 -2.44 -2.12
N GLU A 54 -8.89 -2.65 -2.04
CA GLU A 54 -8.19 -3.80 -2.62
C GLU A 54 -7.25 -4.49 -1.63
N GLY A 55 -6.88 -3.86 -0.52
CA GLY A 55 -5.93 -4.41 0.45
C GLY A 55 -6.44 -5.62 1.24
N GLU A 56 -7.72 -5.95 1.14
CA GLU A 56 -8.42 -7.02 1.87
C GLU A 56 -8.17 -7.01 3.40
N LEU A 57 -7.86 -5.84 3.97
CA LEU A 57 -7.54 -5.69 5.38
C LEU A 57 -8.80 -5.75 6.26
N THR A 58 -8.70 -6.49 7.35
CA THR A 58 -9.67 -6.47 8.44
C THR A 58 -9.33 -5.41 9.49
N TRP A 59 -10.29 -5.10 10.38
CA TRP A 59 -10.08 -4.14 11.47
C TRP A 59 -8.93 -4.52 12.42
N GLY A 60 -8.70 -5.82 12.65
CA GLY A 60 -7.62 -6.29 13.52
C GLY A 60 -6.24 -6.13 12.89
N GLU A 61 -6.15 -6.29 11.57
CA GLU A 61 -4.89 -6.24 10.82
C GLU A 61 -4.38 -4.81 10.63
N LEU A 62 -5.24 -3.79 10.75
CA LEU A 62 -4.83 -2.39 10.75
C LEU A 62 -3.88 -2.03 11.91
N GLY A 63 -3.77 -2.88 12.93
CA GLY A 63 -2.81 -2.73 14.03
C GLY A 63 -1.38 -3.18 13.67
N ASP A 64 -1.21 -4.00 12.62
CA ASP A 64 0.06 -4.61 12.26
C ASP A 64 0.66 -3.97 11.00
N ASP A 65 1.74 -3.21 11.18
CA ASP A 65 2.43 -2.53 10.09
C ASP A 65 3.06 -3.48 9.06
N ALA A 66 3.39 -4.71 9.44
CA ALA A 66 3.92 -5.70 8.50
C ALA A 66 2.80 -6.17 7.57
N VAL A 67 1.63 -6.50 8.12
CA VAL A 67 0.46 -6.93 7.35
C VAL A 67 -0.03 -5.81 6.43
N VAL A 68 -0.09 -4.57 6.91
CA VAL A 68 -0.47 -3.40 6.09
C VAL A 68 0.47 -3.23 4.88
N ARG A 69 1.78 -3.43 5.08
CA ARG A 69 2.76 -3.36 3.97
C ARG A 69 2.62 -4.52 3.01
N GLU A 70 2.34 -5.72 3.50
CA GLU A 70 2.10 -6.90 2.66
C GLU A 70 0.82 -6.74 1.82
N SER A 71 -0.29 -6.35 2.45
CA SER A 71 -1.56 -6.05 1.77
C SER A 71 -1.41 -5.01 0.67
N LEU A 72 -0.56 -3.98 0.88
CA LEU A 72 -0.26 -3.02 -0.18
C LEU A 72 0.39 -3.67 -1.40
N GLN A 73 1.32 -4.60 -1.20
CA GLN A 73 1.99 -5.28 -2.31
C GLN A 73 0.99 -6.08 -3.15
N TYR A 74 0.10 -6.82 -2.49
CA TYR A 74 -0.99 -7.52 -3.17
C TYR A 74 -1.91 -6.56 -3.92
N ALA A 75 -2.35 -5.48 -3.27
CA ALA A 75 -3.22 -4.49 -3.89
C ALA A 75 -2.58 -3.86 -5.13
N VAL A 76 -1.29 -3.50 -5.09
CA VAL A 76 -0.57 -2.92 -6.24
C VAL A 76 -0.47 -3.91 -7.40
N LEU A 77 -0.23 -5.20 -7.12
CA LEU A 77 -0.14 -6.23 -8.16
C LEU A 77 -1.49 -6.51 -8.83
N ASN A 78 -2.59 -6.37 -8.10
CA ASN A 78 -3.93 -6.68 -8.60
C ASN A 78 -4.66 -5.47 -9.22
N THR A 79 -4.11 -4.26 -9.10
CA THR A 79 -4.81 -3.03 -9.48
C THR A 79 -4.20 -2.37 -10.72
N THR A 80 -5.06 -1.91 -11.64
CA THR A 80 -4.63 -1.09 -12.78
C THR A 80 -4.50 0.38 -12.37
N LEU A 81 -3.73 1.18 -13.13
CA LEU A 81 -3.55 2.61 -12.84
C LEU A 81 -4.89 3.39 -12.80
N ASP A 82 -5.82 3.07 -13.71
CA ASP A 82 -7.14 3.72 -13.76
C ASP A 82 -7.98 3.38 -12.53
N THR A 83 -7.95 2.11 -12.10
CA THR A 83 -8.62 1.65 -10.88
C THR A 83 -8.04 2.32 -9.64
N MET A 84 -6.71 2.42 -9.57
CA MET A 84 -6.00 3.08 -8.48
C MET A 84 -6.45 4.54 -8.36
N GLU A 85 -6.49 5.32 -9.44
CA GLU A 85 -6.95 6.72 -9.41
C GLU A 85 -8.42 6.84 -8.96
N SER A 86 -9.26 5.88 -9.37
CA SER A 86 -10.67 5.81 -8.94
C SER A 86 -10.79 5.57 -7.44
N TYR A 87 -10.01 4.62 -6.91
CA TYR A 87 -9.94 4.30 -5.48
C TYR A 87 -9.38 5.45 -4.66
N SER A 88 -8.29 6.09 -5.10
CA SER A 88 -7.71 7.27 -4.45
C SER A 88 -8.75 8.38 -4.28
N ARG A 89 -9.48 8.73 -5.36
CA ARG A 89 -10.54 9.74 -5.30
C ARG A 89 -11.69 9.35 -4.37
N ARG A 90 -12.12 8.09 -4.42
CA ARG A 90 -13.23 7.58 -3.59
C ARG A 90 -12.86 7.58 -2.11
N ALA A 91 -11.68 7.10 -1.76
CA ALA A 91 -11.21 7.06 -0.39
C ALA A 91 -10.97 8.47 0.18
N MET A 92 -10.40 9.38 -0.62
CA MET A 92 -10.22 10.78 -0.21
C MET A 92 -11.56 11.49 0.01
N ALA A 93 -12.57 11.24 -0.83
CA ALA A 93 -13.91 11.77 -0.64
C ALA A 93 -14.54 11.27 0.68
N ALA A 94 -14.43 9.97 0.96
CA ALA A 94 -14.88 9.39 2.23
C ALA A 94 -14.11 9.95 3.44
N LEU A 95 -12.78 10.12 3.34
CA LEU A 95 -11.95 10.69 4.40
C LEU A 95 -12.37 12.14 4.74
N ARG A 96 -12.71 12.93 3.71
CA ARG A 96 -13.18 14.32 3.83
C ARG A 96 -14.63 14.44 4.31
N GLY A 97 -15.34 13.33 4.47
CA GLY A 97 -16.75 13.32 4.91
C GLY A 97 -17.74 13.56 3.77
N GLU A 98 -17.31 13.42 2.52
CA GLU A 98 -18.12 13.55 1.31
C GLU A 98 -18.14 12.21 0.53
N PRO A 99 -18.60 11.09 1.13
CA PRO A 99 -18.58 9.79 0.46
C PRO A 99 -19.42 9.82 -0.82
N LYS A 100 -18.97 9.10 -1.86
CA LYS A 100 -19.72 8.98 -3.12
C LYS A 100 -21.09 8.33 -2.88
N PRO A 101 -22.09 8.53 -3.74
CA PRO A 101 -23.44 7.99 -3.54
C PRO A 101 -23.50 6.46 -3.32
N GLY A 102 -22.57 5.69 -3.92
CA GLY A 102 -22.46 4.24 -3.70
C GLY A 102 -21.93 3.84 -2.32
N ASP A 103 -21.29 4.77 -1.61
CA ASP A 103 -20.68 4.60 -0.28
C ASP A 103 -21.48 5.29 0.83
N ALA A 104 -22.31 6.27 0.45
CA ALA A 104 -23.05 7.13 1.37
C ALA A 104 -24.03 6.37 2.28
N GLY A 105 -24.38 5.13 1.92
CA GLY A 105 -25.24 4.25 2.72
C GLY A 105 -24.48 3.37 3.73
N ASP A 106 -23.15 3.27 3.66
CA ASP A 106 -22.34 2.48 4.58
C ASP A 106 -21.68 3.38 5.63
N PRO A 107 -22.22 3.50 6.86
CA PRO A 107 -21.61 4.31 7.90
C PRO A 107 -20.23 3.80 8.32
N ASN A 108 -19.89 2.54 8.02
CA ASN A 108 -18.61 1.96 8.38
C ASN A 108 -17.49 2.35 7.42
N ILE A 109 -17.79 2.71 6.16
CA ILE A 109 -16.75 3.04 5.19
C ILE A 109 -15.94 4.26 5.62
N VAL A 110 -16.59 5.30 6.13
CA VAL A 110 -15.92 6.53 6.61
C VAL A 110 -15.04 6.21 7.83
N ARG A 111 -15.54 5.38 8.75
CA ARG A 111 -14.78 4.95 9.93
C ARG A 111 -13.57 4.12 9.53
N PHE A 112 -13.76 3.20 8.58
CA PHE A 112 -12.72 2.30 8.10
C PHE A 112 -11.64 3.08 7.36
N VAL A 113 -12.02 3.94 6.42
CA VAL A 113 -11.09 4.85 5.70
C VAL A 113 -10.26 5.69 6.67
N ARG A 114 -10.84 6.18 7.77
CA ARG A 114 -10.07 6.90 8.81
C ARG A 114 -9.08 6.00 9.53
N ALA A 115 -9.45 4.77 9.85
CA ALA A 115 -8.54 3.81 10.49
C ALA A 115 -7.40 3.42 9.54
N VAL A 116 -7.70 3.20 8.26
CA VAL A 116 -6.70 2.95 7.20
C VAL A 116 -5.77 4.17 7.05
N ALA A 117 -6.28 5.40 7.09
CA ALA A 117 -5.45 6.61 7.04
C ALA A 117 -4.43 6.68 8.19
N VAL A 118 -4.83 6.29 9.40
CA VAL A 118 -3.92 6.19 10.55
C VAL A 118 -2.87 5.10 10.31
N ALA A 119 -3.29 3.91 9.86
CA ALA A 119 -2.38 2.81 9.55
C ALA A 119 -1.37 3.19 8.45
N VAL A 120 -1.81 3.88 7.40
CA VAL A 120 -0.94 4.38 6.32
C VAL A 120 0.10 5.35 6.87
N THR A 121 -0.33 6.29 7.71
CA THR A 121 0.59 7.28 8.29
C THR A 121 1.64 6.60 9.15
N ARG A 122 1.24 5.61 9.96
CA ARG A 122 2.13 4.86 10.84
C ARG A 122 3.10 3.96 10.05
N ALA A 123 2.59 3.18 9.10
CA ALA A 123 3.38 2.20 8.37
C ALA A 123 4.32 2.80 7.32
N PHE A 124 3.97 3.95 6.70
CA PHE A 124 4.71 4.54 5.59
C PHE A 124 5.26 5.94 5.85
N GLY A 125 4.89 6.60 6.95
CA GLY A 125 5.36 7.94 7.28
C GLY A 125 4.86 9.04 6.33
N VAL A 126 3.78 8.79 5.60
CA VAL A 126 3.16 9.74 4.65
C VAL A 126 1.83 10.24 5.18
N ALA A 127 1.50 11.50 4.90
CA ALA A 127 0.26 12.13 5.34
C ALA A 127 -0.37 12.94 4.20
N GLU A 128 -1.63 13.33 4.37
CA GLU A 128 -2.36 14.12 3.37
C GLU A 128 -1.69 15.50 3.14
N PRO A 129 -1.31 15.82 1.90
CA PRO A 129 -0.75 17.12 1.56
C PRO A 129 -1.89 18.17 1.53
N GLU A 130 -1.80 19.16 2.44
CA GLU A 130 -2.75 20.28 2.62
C GLU A 130 -3.98 20.04 3.52
N GLY A 131 -3.84 19.21 4.56
CA GLY A 131 -4.72 19.19 5.74
C GLY A 131 -3.96 19.11 7.07
N SER A 132 -2.64 18.95 6.99
CA SER A 132 -1.72 18.65 8.10
C SER A 132 -1.61 19.74 9.18
N ARG A 133 -2.13 20.95 8.97
CA ARG A 133 -2.25 21.96 10.05
C ARG A 133 -3.51 21.81 10.90
N ARG A 134 -4.54 21.08 10.46
CA ARG A 134 -5.76 20.83 11.25
C ARG A 134 -5.83 19.45 11.90
N LEU A 135 -4.98 18.51 11.48
CA LEU A 135 -4.95 17.15 12.04
C LEU A 135 -4.12 17.05 13.34
N CYS A 136 -3.17 17.97 13.56
CA CYS A 136 -2.52 18.16 14.87
C CYS A 136 -3.37 18.96 15.89
N GLY A 137 -4.61 19.31 15.55
CA GLY A 137 -5.54 20.04 16.44
C GLY A 137 -7.01 19.67 16.24
N GLY A 138 -7.28 18.55 15.57
CA GLY A 138 -8.60 18.03 15.27
C GLY A 138 -8.66 16.53 15.59
N PRO A 139 -9.84 15.89 15.55
CA PRO A 139 -10.13 14.62 16.22
C PRO A 139 -9.25 13.43 15.82
N VAL A 140 -8.43 13.52 14.77
CA VAL A 140 -7.44 12.49 14.41
C VAL A 140 -6.22 12.51 15.35
N GLY A 141 -5.79 13.69 15.81
CA GLY A 141 -4.79 13.81 16.89
C GLY A 141 -5.34 13.26 18.22
N GLN A 142 -6.63 13.48 18.49
CA GLN A 142 -7.32 12.86 19.63
C GLN A 142 -7.55 11.36 19.46
N VAL A 143 -7.66 10.83 18.23
CA VAL A 143 -7.78 9.38 18.00
C VAL A 143 -6.42 8.70 18.22
N LEU A 144 -5.32 9.33 17.84
CA LEU A 144 -3.97 8.85 18.17
C LEU A 144 -3.68 8.96 19.68
N GLU A 145 -4.08 10.03 20.36
CA GLU A 145 -3.99 10.13 21.83
C GLU A 145 -4.94 9.17 22.56
N ALA A 146 -6.19 8.99 22.09
CA ALA A 146 -7.16 8.09 22.71
C ALA A 146 -6.81 6.62 22.51
N LEU A 147 -6.21 6.24 21.38
CA LEU A 147 -5.66 4.90 21.18
C LEU A 147 -4.38 4.69 22.01
N SER A 148 -3.52 5.71 22.12
CA SER A 148 -2.35 5.66 23.01
C SER A 148 -2.71 5.59 24.50
N MET A 149 -3.87 6.12 24.91
CA MET A 149 -4.35 6.03 26.29
C MET A 149 -5.10 4.72 26.57
N ALA A 150 -5.81 4.16 25.59
CA ALA A 150 -6.49 2.87 25.75
C ALA A 150 -5.52 1.71 25.97
N ASP A 151 -4.30 1.78 25.42
CA ASP A 151 -3.24 0.79 25.66
C ASP A 151 -2.59 0.88 27.06
N CYS A 152 -2.87 1.92 27.84
CA CYS A 152 -2.35 2.10 29.21
C CYS A 152 -3.30 1.61 30.32
N GLU A 153 -4.58 1.33 30.04
CA GLU A 153 -5.56 0.94 31.07
C GLU A 153 -5.88 -0.57 31.14
N THR A 154 -5.20 -1.41 30.37
CA THR A 154 -5.32 -2.88 30.51
C THR A 154 -3.96 -3.56 30.64
N TRP A 155 -3.37 -3.44 31.83
CA TRP A 155 -2.50 -4.43 32.46
C TRP A 155 -2.98 -4.66 33.89
#